data_AF-A0A7L0FLF9-F1
#
_entry.id   AF-A0A7L0FLF9-F1
#
_cell.length_a   1.000
_cell.length_b   1.000
_cell.length_c   1.000
_cell.angle_alpha   90.00
_cell.angle_beta   90.00
_cell.angle_gamma   90.00
#
_symmetry.space_group_name_H-M   'P 1'
#
loop_
_entity.id
_entity.type
_entity.pdbx_description
1 polymer ?
#
loop_
_entity_poly.entity_id
_entity_poly.type
_entity_poly.pdbx_seq_one_letter_code
_entity_poly.pdbx_strand_id
1 'polypeptide(L)'
;KAAGGTRGAMLTRRGITLRVLLRDGLLEPAHGVLSIYYLGKKFVGDLGADGTITWQETGQVFNSPSAWATHCKRLVNPAKKSGCGWASVRYKGQKLDQYKAAWLRKHQPNEPPAEEVALCCPQSLASEGEEEEMPEEEEEEAAREGRAPVMEPAAAKKTEEKSKKQHDGALCFADPGPPGKRLESKARVPVRYCTLGTRDSARNPQTLVEVTSFAAINKFQPFNVAISSNVLLLLDFHSHLTRSEVVGYLGGRWDTNTQLLTVLRAFPCRSRLGDAEAARPYYHGNPGVESKIAPFWVMPPPEQRPNDYGIPMDVEVAYIQDGFLTNDVLQEMTLLVEFYKGAPDLVKFQELWSQDQTYLDKLKGSLASHTPKDQSFTHILEQIYSLLKLSS
;
A
#
# COMPACT_ATOMS: atom_id res chain seq x y z
N LYS A 1 10.88 17.78 41.76
CA LYS A 1 9.77 16.89 41.38
C LYS A 1 9.14 17.44 40.10
N ALA A 2 9.52 16.89 38.94
CA ALA A 2 8.99 17.30 37.65
C ALA A 2 7.64 16.61 37.40
N ALA A 3 6.61 17.39 37.09
CA ALA A 3 5.37 16.90 36.54
C ALA A 3 5.56 16.71 35.03
N GLY A 4 5.52 15.47 34.57
CA GLY A 4 5.56 15.12 33.15
C GLY A 4 4.20 15.37 32.51
N GLY A 5 4.10 16.45 31.73
CA GLY A 5 2.98 16.66 30.81
C GLY A 5 3.10 15.73 29.62
N THR A 6 2.19 14.77 29.51
CA THR A 6 2.03 13.90 28.34
C THR A 6 1.59 14.77 27.16
N ARG A 7 2.52 15.03 26.22
CA ARG A 7 2.21 15.67 24.95
C ARG A 7 1.17 14.83 24.21
N GLY A 8 0.06 15.46 23.83
CA GLY A 8 -1.06 14.84 23.13
C GLY A 8 -0.62 14.24 21.80
N ALA A 9 -0.55 12.91 21.76
CA ALA A 9 -0.53 12.16 20.51
C ALA A 9 -1.92 12.29 19.89
N MET A 10 -2.01 12.92 18.72
CA MET A 10 -3.24 12.99 17.93
C MET A 10 -3.62 11.56 17.54
N LEU A 11 -4.60 10.97 18.24
CA LEU A 11 -5.08 9.62 17.96
C LEU A 11 -5.78 9.64 16.60
N THR A 12 -5.18 9.01 15.59
CA THR A 12 -5.83 8.78 14.30
C THR A 12 -7.00 7.81 14.48
N ARG A 13 -7.96 7.79 13.55
CA ARG A 13 -9.11 6.85 13.54
C ARG A 13 -8.69 5.38 13.69
N ARG A 14 -7.40 5.00 13.57
CA ARG A 14 -6.93 3.62 13.71
C ARG A 14 -6.41 3.23 15.09
N GLY A 15 -6.12 4.21 15.96
CA GLY A 15 -5.83 3.96 17.38
C GLY A 15 -7.05 3.54 18.20
N ILE A 16 -8.26 3.65 17.63
CA ILE A 16 -9.51 3.35 18.32
C ILE A 16 -9.82 1.85 18.19
N THR A 17 -9.54 1.12 19.26
CA THR A 17 -9.83 -0.30 19.43
C THR A 17 -11.13 -0.51 20.21
N LEU A 18 -11.66 -1.74 20.25
CA LEU A 18 -12.78 -2.09 21.14
C LEU A 18 -12.48 -1.70 22.58
N ARG A 19 -11.23 -1.91 23.02
CA ARG A 19 -10.76 -1.52 24.35
C ARG A 19 -10.83 -0.02 24.61
N VAL A 20 -10.53 0.82 23.61
CA VAL A 20 -10.68 2.28 23.72
C VAL A 20 -12.15 2.66 23.89
N LEU A 21 -13.03 2.09 23.08
CA LEU A 21 -14.47 2.37 23.16
C LEU A 21 -15.10 1.86 24.47
N LEU A 22 -14.65 0.72 24.99
CA LEU A 22 -15.02 0.17 26.29
C LEU A 22 -14.55 1.07 27.44
N ARG A 23 -13.27 1.45 27.43
CA ARG A 23 -12.67 2.32 28.46
C ARG A 23 -13.39 3.66 28.57
N ASP A 24 -13.81 4.22 27.43
CA ASP A 24 -14.44 5.53 27.36
C ASP A 24 -15.99 5.43 27.45
N GLY A 25 -16.52 4.23 27.73
CA GLY A 25 -17.93 3.99 28.05
C GLY A 25 -18.90 4.02 26.86
N LEU A 26 -18.41 3.92 25.62
CA LEU A 26 -19.27 3.85 24.42
C LEU A 26 -19.78 2.44 24.15
N LEU A 27 -19.08 1.43 24.65
CA LEU A 27 -19.47 0.03 24.58
C LEU A 27 -19.45 -0.54 26.00
N GLU A 28 -20.28 -1.54 26.23
CA GLU A 28 -20.31 -2.30 27.49
C GLU A 28 -20.10 -3.80 27.21
N PRO A 29 -19.28 -4.49 28.02
CA PRO A 29 -19.12 -5.93 27.94
C PRO A 29 -20.45 -6.63 28.26
N ALA A 30 -20.84 -7.55 27.39
CA ALA A 30 -22.08 -8.30 27.55
C ALA A 30 -22.12 -9.49 26.60
N HIS A 31 -23.01 -10.45 26.90
CA HIS A 31 -23.25 -11.60 26.05
C HIS A 31 -24.17 -11.23 24.87
N GLY A 32 -23.85 -11.74 23.68
CA GLY A 32 -24.68 -11.66 22.48
C GLY A 32 -24.83 -10.27 21.88
N VAL A 33 -24.02 -9.30 22.31
CA VAL A 33 -24.13 -7.90 21.88
C VAL A 33 -23.48 -7.61 20.54
N LEU A 34 -22.61 -8.49 20.05
CA LEU A 34 -21.98 -8.36 18.74
C LEU A 34 -22.65 -9.27 17.72
N SER A 35 -22.84 -8.77 16.50
CA SER A 35 -23.40 -9.56 15.40
C SER A 35 -22.76 -9.26 14.05
N ILE A 36 -22.72 -10.27 13.18
CA ILE A 36 -22.32 -10.16 11.78
C ILE A 36 -23.41 -10.80 10.93
N TYR A 37 -23.84 -10.09 9.89
CA TYR A 37 -24.75 -10.61 8.87
C TYR A 37 -23.98 -10.76 7.57
N TYR A 38 -23.97 -11.97 7.00
CA TYR A 38 -23.27 -12.26 5.76
C TYR A 38 -23.96 -13.36 4.96
N LEU A 39 -24.42 -13.01 3.74
CA LEU A 39 -25.10 -13.91 2.81
C LEU A 39 -26.25 -14.69 3.50
N GLY A 40 -27.15 -13.99 4.18
CA GLY A 40 -28.30 -14.57 4.88
C GLY A 40 -27.97 -15.28 6.20
N LYS A 41 -26.69 -15.41 6.59
CA LYS A 41 -26.30 -16.00 7.87
C LYS A 41 -25.98 -14.93 8.90
N LYS A 42 -26.47 -15.12 10.12
CA LYS A 42 -26.18 -14.30 11.30
C LYS A 42 -25.21 -15.03 12.22
N PHE A 43 -24.14 -14.36 12.61
CA PHE A 43 -23.19 -14.82 13.62
C PHE A 43 -23.28 -13.92 14.84
N VAL A 44 -23.25 -14.50 16.04
CA VAL A 44 -23.42 -13.78 17.31
C VAL A 44 -22.19 -13.97 18.20
N GLY A 45 -21.71 -12.89 18.80
CA GLY A 45 -20.53 -12.89 19.67
C GLY A 45 -20.74 -12.08 20.95
N ASP A 46 -20.05 -12.51 21.99
CA ASP A 46 -19.95 -11.82 23.27
C ASP A 46 -18.80 -10.82 23.22
N LEU A 47 -18.97 -9.67 23.87
CA LEU A 47 -17.91 -8.67 24.02
C LEU A 47 -17.31 -8.76 25.43
N GLY A 48 -16.02 -9.09 25.52
CA GLY A 48 -15.27 -9.13 26.78
C GLY A 48 -14.80 -7.76 27.26
N ALA A 49 -14.56 -7.63 28.57
CA ALA A 49 -14.10 -6.38 29.21
C ALA A 49 -12.70 -5.93 28.74
N ASP A 50 -11.89 -6.85 28.23
CA ASP A 50 -10.56 -6.59 27.70
C ASP A 50 -10.56 -6.25 26.20
N GLY A 51 -11.74 -6.21 25.56
CA GLY A 51 -11.93 -5.96 24.13
C GLY A 51 -11.84 -7.20 23.25
N THR A 52 -11.85 -8.41 23.82
CA THR A 52 -11.95 -9.67 23.08
C THR A 52 -13.38 -9.97 22.66
N ILE A 53 -13.53 -10.82 21.62
CA ILE A 53 -14.82 -11.26 21.10
C ILE A 53 -14.89 -12.78 21.21
N THR A 54 -15.91 -13.31 21.88
CA THR A 54 -16.12 -14.76 21.99
C THR A 54 -17.30 -15.15 21.11
N TRP A 55 -17.08 -16.04 20.15
CA TRP A 55 -18.16 -16.52 19.27
C TRP A 55 -19.03 -17.53 20.01
N GLN A 56 -20.35 -17.30 20.04
CA GLN A 56 -21.27 -18.09 20.88
C GLN A 56 -21.41 -19.56 20.46
N GLU A 57 -21.32 -19.87 19.16
CA GLU A 57 -21.55 -21.25 18.69
C GLU A 57 -20.44 -22.22 19.10
N THR A 58 -19.20 -21.74 19.21
CA THR A 58 -18.03 -22.62 19.47
C THR A 58 -17.22 -22.21 20.70
N GLY A 59 -17.47 -21.05 21.29
CA GLY A 59 -16.67 -20.48 22.36
C GLY A 59 -15.30 -19.95 21.91
N GLN A 60 -15.02 -19.91 20.59
CA GLN A 60 -13.73 -19.43 20.09
C GLN A 60 -13.54 -17.93 20.35
N VAL A 61 -12.37 -17.56 20.88
CA VAL A 61 -12.02 -16.18 21.23
C VAL A 61 -11.19 -15.51 20.13
N PHE A 62 -11.52 -14.26 19.81
CA PHE A 62 -10.86 -13.41 18.83
C PHE A 62 -10.39 -12.12 19.48
N ASN A 63 -9.19 -11.66 19.09
CA ASN A 63 -8.57 -10.45 19.63
C ASN A 63 -8.93 -9.16 18.87
N SER A 64 -9.75 -9.25 17.82
CA SER A 64 -10.19 -8.08 17.05
C SER A 64 -11.48 -8.35 16.25
N PRO A 65 -12.30 -7.31 15.97
CA PRO A 65 -13.46 -7.41 15.07
C PRO A 65 -13.12 -7.95 13.68
N SER A 66 -11.95 -7.61 13.14
CA SER A 66 -11.51 -8.04 11.81
C SER A 66 -11.16 -9.53 11.76
N ALA A 67 -10.53 -10.05 12.82
CA ALA A 67 -10.23 -11.48 12.93
C ALA A 67 -11.53 -12.30 13.01
N TRP A 68 -12.48 -11.87 13.85
CA TRP A 68 -13.78 -12.53 13.96
C TRP A 68 -14.57 -12.46 12.66
N ALA A 69 -14.66 -11.30 12.02
CA ALA A 69 -15.39 -11.15 10.75
C ALA A 69 -14.80 -11.97 9.60
N THR A 70 -13.47 -12.06 9.53
CA THR A 70 -12.82 -12.90 8.51
C THR A 70 -13.12 -14.38 8.76
N HIS A 71 -13.12 -14.81 10.02
CA HIS A 71 -13.47 -16.19 10.38
C HIS A 71 -14.91 -16.54 9.99
N CYS A 72 -15.90 -15.74 10.43
CA CYS A 72 -17.31 -15.95 10.09
C CYS A 72 -17.55 -15.98 8.59
N LYS A 73 -16.96 -15.03 7.83
CA LYS A 73 -17.11 -14.98 6.37
C LYS A 73 -16.49 -16.19 5.67
N ARG A 74 -15.39 -16.77 6.19
CA ARG A 74 -14.74 -17.97 5.64
C ARG A 74 -15.58 -19.24 5.82
N LEU A 75 -16.37 -19.34 6.89
CA LEU A 75 -17.31 -20.45 7.08
C LEU A 75 -18.38 -20.49 6.01
N VAL A 76 -18.75 -19.34 5.45
CA VAL A 76 -19.75 -19.24 4.37
C VAL A 76 -19.11 -19.29 2.98
N ASN A 77 -17.95 -18.64 2.81
CA ASN A 77 -17.20 -18.65 1.56
C ASN A 77 -15.71 -18.96 1.82
N PRO A 78 -15.28 -20.23 1.63
CA PRO A 78 -13.91 -20.66 1.91
C PRO A 78 -12.81 -19.92 1.13
N ALA A 79 -13.13 -19.31 -0.02
CA ALA A 79 -12.17 -18.56 -0.84
C ALA A 79 -11.88 -17.14 -0.29
N LYS A 80 -12.63 -16.67 0.72
CA LYS A 80 -12.47 -15.30 1.26
C LYS A 80 -11.23 -15.19 2.15
N LYS A 81 -10.25 -14.37 1.75
CA LYS A 81 -8.96 -14.20 2.46
C LYS A 81 -8.91 -13.04 3.45
N SER A 82 -9.86 -12.10 3.41
CA SER A 82 -9.91 -10.93 4.29
C SER A 82 -11.34 -10.38 4.45
N GLY A 83 -11.60 -9.69 5.56
CA GLY A 83 -12.87 -9.00 5.81
C GLY A 83 -12.69 -7.71 6.63
N CYS A 84 -13.46 -6.67 6.31
CA CYS A 84 -13.46 -5.42 7.09
C CYS A 84 -14.30 -5.55 8.38
N GLY A 85 -13.66 -5.82 9.52
CA GLY A 85 -14.35 -6.06 10.80
C GLY A 85 -15.23 -4.90 11.28
N TRP A 86 -14.74 -3.67 11.22
CA TRP A 86 -15.45 -2.50 11.76
C TRP A 86 -16.72 -2.12 10.99
N ALA A 87 -16.73 -2.35 9.68
CA ALA A 87 -17.90 -2.07 8.83
C ALA A 87 -18.93 -3.21 8.82
N SER A 88 -18.53 -4.40 9.24
CA SER A 88 -19.39 -5.61 9.21
C SER A 88 -19.92 -6.01 10.57
N VAL A 89 -19.16 -5.78 11.64
CA VAL A 89 -19.58 -6.08 13.01
C VAL A 89 -20.50 -4.98 13.53
N ARG A 90 -21.64 -5.40 14.08
CA ARG A 90 -22.63 -4.54 14.73
C ARG A 90 -22.61 -4.78 16.23
N TYR A 91 -22.64 -3.71 17.03
CA TYR A 91 -22.90 -3.74 18.47
C TYR A 91 -24.33 -3.26 18.72
N LYS A 92 -25.15 -4.09 19.36
CA LYS A 92 -26.58 -3.82 19.62
C LYS A 92 -27.32 -3.28 18.38
N GLY A 93 -27.06 -3.89 17.22
CA GLY A 93 -27.69 -3.54 15.93
C GLY A 93 -27.00 -2.44 15.13
N GLN A 94 -26.16 -1.60 15.74
CA GLN A 94 -25.45 -0.50 15.09
C GLN A 94 -24.02 -0.89 14.69
N LYS A 95 -23.54 -0.44 13.52
CA LYS A 95 -22.19 -0.80 13.02
C LYS A 95 -21.10 -0.19 13.92
N LEU A 96 -20.04 -0.95 14.22
CA LEU A 96 -18.94 -0.46 15.06
C LEU A 96 -18.26 0.80 14.49
N ASP A 97 -18.24 0.99 13.18
CA ASP A 97 -17.69 2.21 12.57
C ASP A 97 -18.47 3.49 12.96
N GLN A 98 -19.76 3.39 13.29
CA GLN A 98 -20.56 4.53 13.75
C GLN A 98 -20.13 4.98 15.16
N TYR A 99 -19.91 4.03 16.08
CA TYR A 99 -19.39 4.32 17.42
C TYR A 99 -17.99 4.95 17.34
N LYS A 100 -17.17 4.48 16.39
CA LYS A 100 -15.84 5.02 16.13
C LYS A 100 -15.86 6.46 15.63
N ALA A 101 -16.78 6.77 14.71
CA ALA A 101 -16.98 8.12 14.20
C ALA A 101 -17.52 9.07 15.28
N ALA A 102 -18.45 8.60 16.13
CA ALA A 102 -18.97 9.37 17.26
C ALA A 102 -17.88 9.70 18.30
N TRP A 103 -17.02 8.73 18.61
CA TRP A 103 -15.89 8.94 19.53
C TRP A 103 -14.93 10.02 19.04
N LEU A 104 -14.59 10.02 17.74
CA LEU A 104 -13.71 11.03 17.15
C LEU A 104 -14.28 12.43 17.21
N ARG A 105 -15.55 12.63 16.84
CA ARG A 105 -16.23 13.93 16.91
C ARG A 105 -16.18 14.54 18.31
N LYS A 106 -16.25 13.70 19.35
CA LYS A 106 -16.19 14.14 20.75
C LYS A 106 -14.78 14.53 21.22
N HIS A 107 -13.73 13.91 20.65
CA HIS A 107 -12.34 14.10 21.10
C HIS A 107 -11.51 15.00 20.18
N GLN A 108 -12.04 15.42 19.02
CA GLN A 108 -11.43 16.38 18.11
C GLN A 108 -12.48 17.38 17.57
N PRO A 109 -12.87 18.40 18.36
CA PRO A 109 -13.95 19.32 17.99
C PRO A 109 -13.60 20.38 16.92
N ASN A 110 -12.45 20.30 16.24
CA ASN A 110 -11.93 21.41 15.39
C ASN A 110 -11.63 21.03 13.92
N GLU A 111 -12.31 20.03 13.37
CA GLU A 111 -12.27 19.72 11.93
C GLU A 111 -13.48 20.42 11.24
N PRO A 112 -13.28 21.27 10.21
CA PRO A 112 -14.37 22.06 9.63
C PRO A 112 -15.39 21.18 8.88
N PRO A 113 -16.68 21.61 8.78
CA PRO A 113 -17.75 20.80 8.19
C PRO A 113 -17.55 20.58 6.69
N ALA A 114 -17.93 19.39 6.21
CA ALA A 114 -17.82 18.95 4.83
C ALA A 114 -18.64 19.75 3.78
N GLU A 115 -19.33 20.83 4.19
CA GLU A 115 -20.25 21.59 3.34
C GLU A 115 -19.53 22.62 2.45
N GLU A 116 -18.36 23.15 2.83
CA GLU A 116 -17.65 24.15 2.00
C GLU A 116 -16.83 23.55 0.84
N VAL A 117 -16.62 22.23 0.81
CA VAL A 117 -15.88 21.56 -0.28
C VAL A 117 -16.80 21.18 -1.46
N ALA A 118 -18.12 21.27 -1.28
CA ALA A 118 -19.12 20.89 -2.28
C ALA A 118 -19.22 21.85 -3.49
N LEU A 119 -18.65 23.05 -3.39
CA LEU A 119 -18.77 24.08 -4.44
C LEU A 119 -17.88 23.85 -5.68
N CYS A 120 -16.95 22.89 -5.67
CA CYS A 120 -16.03 22.66 -6.79
C CYS A 120 -16.38 21.47 -7.71
N CYS A 121 -17.50 20.77 -7.52
CA CYS A 121 -17.89 19.65 -8.38
C CYS A 121 -19.41 19.55 -8.58
N PRO A 122 -19.98 20.11 -9.68
CA PRO A 122 -21.37 19.85 -10.03
C PRO A 122 -21.44 18.48 -10.71
N GLN A 123 -21.69 17.43 -9.92
CA GLN A 123 -22.44 16.20 -10.26
C GLN A 123 -22.21 15.15 -9.15
N SER A 124 -22.89 15.36 -8.03
CA SER A 124 -23.16 14.29 -7.05
C SER A 124 -24.44 13.60 -7.48
N LEU A 125 -24.34 12.41 -8.06
CA LEU A 125 -25.46 11.47 -8.08
C LEU A 125 -25.51 10.81 -6.71
N ALA A 126 -26.44 11.28 -5.89
CA ALA A 126 -26.97 10.51 -4.80
C ALA A 126 -27.49 9.17 -5.36
N SER A 127 -26.93 8.06 -4.86
CA SER A 127 -27.62 6.78 -4.89
C SER A 127 -27.93 6.45 -3.44
N GLU A 128 -29.04 7.02 -2.98
CA GLU A 128 -29.85 6.40 -1.96
C GLU A 128 -30.28 5.05 -2.54
N GLY A 129 -29.84 3.98 -1.91
CA GLY A 129 -30.35 2.64 -2.16
C GLY A 129 -31.21 2.27 -0.98
N GLU A 130 -32.50 2.51 -1.11
CA GLU A 130 -33.55 2.02 -0.23
C GLU A 130 -33.41 0.49 -0.12
N GLU A 131 -33.23 -0.02 1.10
CA GLU A 131 -33.39 -1.45 1.38
C GLU A 131 -34.90 -1.67 1.58
N GLU A 132 -35.62 -2.17 0.56
CA GLU A 132 -36.96 -2.70 0.76
C GLU A 132 -36.88 -3.93 1.67
N GLU A 133 -37.53 -3.85 2.83
CA GLU A 133 -37.90 -4.99 3.69
C GLU A 133 -38.90 -5.88 2.95
N MET A 134 -38.71 -7.20 3.07
CA MET A 134 -39.80 -8.17 2.89
C MET A 134 -40.02 -8.90 4.22
N PRO A 135 -41.28 -9.00 4.69
CA PRO A 135 -41.59 -9.63 5.97
C PRO A 135 -41.48 -11.16 5.91
N GLU A 136 -41.18 -11.73 7.07
CA GLU A 136 -41.11 -13.16 7.34
C GLU A 136 -42.51 -13.80 7.28
N GLU A 137 -42.63 -14.96 6.63
CA GLU A 137 -43.70 -15.92 6.89
C GLU A 137 -43.06 -17.27 7.27
N GLU A 138 -43.46 -17.76 8.44
CA GLU A 138 -43.17 -19.09 8.97
C GLU A 138 -43.99 -20.14 8.21
N GLU A 139 -43.41 -21.29 7.87
CA GLU A 139 -44.19 -22.55 7.82
C GLU A 139 -43.29 -23.79 7.97
N GLU A 140 -43.83 -24.73 8.74
CA GLU A 140 -43.22 -25.95 9.29
C GLU A 140 -43.66 -27.19 8.50
N GLU A 141 -42.88 -28.27 8.63
CA GLU A 141 -43.24 -29.71 8.50
C GLU A 141 -43.26 -30.48 7.14
N ALA A 142 -42.42 -31.53 7.14
CA ALA A 142 -42.69 -32.97 6.91
C ALA A 142 -42.66 -33.65 5.51
N ALA A 143 -41.55 -34.39 5.28
CA ALA A 143 -41.41 -35.83 5.00
C ALA A 143 -41.95 -36.52 3.69
N ARG A 144 -41.03 -37.16 2.92
CA ARG A 144 -40.85 -38.64 2.71
C ARG A 144 -40.22 -39.06 1.35
N GLU A 145 -39.24 -39.98 1.44
CA GLU A 145 -38.87 -41.19 0.64
C GLU A 145 -39.09 -41.24 -0.90
N GLY A 146 -38.23 -41.80 -1.77
CA GLY A 146 -36.99 -42.58 -1.67
C GLY A 146 -36.58 -43.22 -3.03
N ARG A 147 -35.48 -44.01 -2.98
CA ARG A 147 -35.03 -45.11 -3.89
C ARG A 147 -34.22 -44.83 -5.20
N ALA A 148 -33.03 -45.45 -5.25
CA ALA A 148 -32.19 -45.80 -6.42
C ALA A 148 -32.47 -47.29 -6.83
N PRO A 149 -31.71 -48.04 -7.71
CA PRO A 149 -30.42 -47.77 -8.40
C PRO A 149 -30.20 -48.42 -9.82
N VAL A 150 -28.92 -48.39 -10.31
CA VAL A 150 -28.18 -49.35 -11.21
C VAL A 150 -28.25 -49.08 -12.75
N MET A 151 -27.24 -49.19 -13.65
CA MET A 151 -25.86 -49.75 -13.76
C MET A 151 -25.03 -49.12 -14.91
N GLU A 152 -23.71 -49.39 -14.88
CA GLU A 152 -22.61 -49.12 -15.85
C GLU A 152 -22.46 -50.25 -16.92
N PRO A 153 -21.54 -50.20 -17.95
CA PRO A 153 -20.12 -50.59 -17.72
C PRO A 153 -18.99 -50.02 -18.64
N ALA A 154 -17.80 -49.89 -18.04
CA ALA A 154 -16.41 -50.29 -18.42
C ALA A 154 -15.79 -50.11 -19.84
N ALA A 155 -14.55 -49.54 -19.89
CA ALA A 155 -13.32 -50.16 -20.44
C ALA A 155 -12.03 -49.33 -20.18
N ALA A 156 -10.91 -50.02 -19.99
CA ALA A 156 -9.62 -49.55 -19.45
C ALA A 156 -8.50 -49.29 -20.50
N LYS A 157 -7.45 -48.53 -20.14
CA LYS A 157 -6.01 -48.91 -20.25
C LYS A 157 -5.03 -47.85 -19.68
N LYS A 158 -3.97 -48.36 -19.04
CA LYS A 158 -2.78 -47.69 -18.45
C LYS A 158 -1.88 -47.08 -19.55
N THR A 159 -0.91 -46.18 -19.29
CA THR A 159 0.46 -46.48 -18.81
C THR A 159 1.22 -45.22 -18.34
N GLU A 160 2.08 -45.40 -17.35
CA GLU A 160 3.07 -44.47 -16.78
C GLU A 160 4.32 -44.27 -17.69
N GLU A 161 5.01 -43.13 -17.60
CA GLU A 161 6.47 -43.12 -17.45
C GLU A 161 7.00 -41.80 -16.87
N LYS A 162 8.18 -41.86 -16.23
CA LYS A 162 8.70 -40.97 -15.19
C LYS A 162 10.13 -40.55 -15.53
N SER A 163 10.54 -39.34 -15.10
CA SER A 163 11.94 -38.89 -14.87
C SER A 163 12.72 -38.44 -16.13
N LYS A 164 13.72 -37.54 -16.14
CA LYS A 164 14.48 -36.77 -15.13
C LYS A 164 15.40 -35.76 -15.87
N LYS A 165 15.78 -34.70 -15.14
CA LYS A 165 17.06 -33.93 -15.16
C LYS A 165 17.34 -32.81 -16.19
N GLN A 166 17.50 -31.61 -15.63
CA GLN A 166 18.68 -30.70 -15.69
C GLN A 166 19.54 -30.67 -16.97
N HIS A 167 19.69 -29.47 -17.55
CA HIS A 167 21.03 -28.97 -17.87
C HIS A 167 21.09 -27.44 -17.88
N ASP A 168 22.18 -26.95 -17.29
CA ASP A 168 22.73 -25.61 -17.31
C ASP A 168 23.36 -25.32 -18.69
N GLY A 169 23.42 -24.06 -19.13
CA GLY A 169 24.03 -23.74 -20.43
C GLY A 169 23.90 -22.28 -20.85
N ALA A 170 24.99 -21.54 -20.66
CA ALA A 170 25.26 -20.23 -21.25
C ALA A 170 25.41 -20.29 -22.79
N LEU A 171 25.64 -19.09 -23.38
CA LEU A 171 25.99 -18.77 -24.79
C LEU A 171 24.76 -18.39 -25.65
N CYS A 172 24.75 -17.37 -26.52
CA CYS A 172 25.77 -16.43 -26.98
C CYS A 172 25.09 -15.29 -27.78
N PHE A 173 25.90 -14.26 -28.04
CA PHE A 173 25.69 -13.09 -28.89
C PHE A 173 25.03 -13.34 -30.25
N ALA A 174 24.17 -12.40 -30.66
CA ALA A 174 23.82 -12.14 -32.06
C ALA A 174 23.92 -10.64 -32.34
N ASP A 175 24.69 -10.29 -33.37
CA ASP A 175 24.94 -8.93 -33.91
C ASP A 175 23.77 -8.49 -34.86
N PRO A 176 23.70 -7.26 -35.41
CA PRO A 176 22.52 -6.41 -35.28
C PRO A 176 21.66 -6.39 -36.54
N GLY A 177 20.34 -6.48 -36.36
CA GLY A 177 19.39 -6.21 -37.42
C GLY A 177 19.32 -4.71 -37.80
N PRO A 178 18.80 -4.38 -39.00
CA PRO A 178 18.78 -3.01 -39.55
C PRO A 178 17.94 -2.06 -38.68
N PRO A 179 18.09 -0.73 -38.81
CA PRO A 179 17.53 0.25 -37.88
C PRO A 179 16.01 0.25 -37.97
N GLY A 180 15.39 -0.60 -37.16
CA GLY A 180 13.96 -0.61 -36.91
C GLY A 180 13.60 0.72 -36.28
N LYS A 181 12.64 1.41 -36.89
CA LYS A 181 12.04 2.67 -36.44
C LYS A 181 11.96 2.69 -34.91
N ARG A 182 12.76 3.55 -34.29
CA ARG A 182 12.67 3.88 -32.87
C ARG A 182 11.20 4.21 -32.61
N LEU A 183 10.49 3.31 -31.95
CA LEU A 183 9.11 3.54 -31.55
C LEU A 183 9.15 4.80 -30.71
N GLU A 184 8.63 5.91 -31.24
CA GLU A 184 8.55 7.17 -30.51
C GLU A 184 7.74 6.87 -29.25
N SER A 185 8.44 6.76 -28.13
CA SER A 185 7.85 6.50 -26.83
C SER A 185 7.08 7.74 -26.42
N LYS A 186 5.81 7.82 -26.83
CA LYS A 186 4.88 8.86 -26.38
C LYS A 186 4.92 8.87 -24.85
N ALA A 187 5.06 10.06 -24.27
CA ALA A 187 5.04 10.25 -22.83
C ALA A 187 3.80 9.55 -22.24
N ARG A 188 4.01 8.68 -21.25
CA ARG A 188 2.93 7.93 -20.59
C ARG A 188 2.08 8.93 -19.80
N VAL A 189 0.88 9.25 -20.28
CA VAL A 189 -0.05 10.12 -19.57
C VAL A 189 -0.76 9.29 -18.49
N PRO A 190 -0.63 9.64 -17.19
CA PRO A 190 -1.37 8.96 -16.14
C PRO A 190 -2.88 9.05 -16.35
N VAL A 191 -3.61 7.99 -16.04
CA VAL A 191 -5.07 7.96 -16.10
C VAL A 191 -5.68 7.98 -14.71
N ARG A 192 -6.88 8.55 -14.59
CA ARG A 192 -7.66 8.50 -13.35
C ARG A 192 -8.16 7.07 -13.08
N TYR A 193 -8.13 6.65 -11.81
CA TYR A 193 -8.59 5.32 -11.40
C TYR A 193 -10.02 5.00 -11.87
N CYS A 194 -10.93 5.98 -11.85
CA CYS A 194 -12.33 5.80 -12.28
C CYS A 194 -12.49 5.36 -13.74
N THR A 195 -11.48 5.56 -14.59
CA THR A 195 -11.49 5.15 -16.01
C THR A 195 -11.01 3.71 -16.24
N LEU A 196 -10.51 3.04 -15.21
CA LEU A 196 -9.97 1.69 -15.33
C LEU A 196 -11.07 0.63 -15.43
N GLY A 197 -12.13 0.77 -14.62
CA GLY A 197 -13.20 -0.23 -14.52
C GLY A 197 -12.71 -1.61 -14.05
N THR A 198 -13.38 -2.65 -14.53
CA THR A 198 -13.04 -4.05 -14.27
C THR A 198 -11.72 -4.45 -14.93
N ARG A 199 -11.02 -5.42 -14.34
CA ARG A 199 -9.77 -5.97 -14.90
C ARG A 199 -9.97 -6.51 -16.30
N ASP A 200 -9.09 -6.08 -17.21
CA ASP A 200 -9.06 -6.46 -18.62
C ASP A 200 -7.65 -6.88 -19.02
N SER A 201 -7.51 -8.11 -19.51
CA SER A 201 -6.23 -8.66 -19.98
C SER A 201 -5.70 -7.95 -21.23
N ALA A 202 -6.55 -7.25 -22.00
CA ALA A 202 -6.14 -6.47 -23.16
C ALA A 202 -5.51 -5.11 -22.76
N ARG A 203 -5.70 -4.66 -21.52
CA ARG A 203 -5.14 -3.39 -21.04
C ARG A 203 -3.63 -3.51 -20.86
N ASN A 204 -2.91 -2.50 -21.35
CA ASN A 204 -1.46 -2.43 -21.21
C ASN A 204 -1.04 -2.45 -19.71
N PRO A 205 -0.19 -3.40 -19.27
CA PRO A 205 0.25 -3.49 -17.87
C PRO A 205 1.13 -2.31 -17.42
N GLN A 206 1.68 -1.52 -18.35
CA GLN A 206 2.50 -0.34 -18.07
C GLN A 206 1.68 0.97 -17.99
N THR A 207 0.35 0.88 -17.96
CA THR A 207 -0.53 2.06 -17.82
C THR A 207 -0.27 2.73 -16.47
N LEU A 208 0.15 4.00 -16.48
CA LEU A 208 0.30 4.80 -15.27
C LEU A 208 -1.07 5.25 -14.75
N VAL A 209 -1.25 5.18 -13.44
CA VAL A 209 -2.50 5.53 -12.76
C VAL A 209 -2.22 6.61 -11.74
N GLU A 210 -3.03 7.65 -11.71
CA GLU A 210 -2.94 8.72 -10.72
C GLU A 210 -3.21 8.19 -9.31
N VAL A 211 -2.40 8.65 -8.35
CA VAL A 211 -2.61 8.35 -6.93
C VAL A 211 -3.82 9.11 -6.39
N THR A 212 -4.61 8.47 -5.55
CA THR A 212 -5.80 9.06 -4.90
C THR A 212 -5.51 9.28 -3.42
N SER A 213 -5.96 10.39 -2.82
CA SER A 213 -5.84 10.59 -1.38
C SER A 213 -6.89 9.77 -0.62
N PHE A 214 -6.58 9.35 0.62
CA PHE A 214 -7.55 8.64 1.45
C PHE A 214 -8.81 9.47 1.73
N ALA A 215 -8.64 10.78 1.96
CA ALA A 215 -9.73 11.71 2.18
C ALA A 215 -10.69 11.82 0.98
N ALA A 216 -10.16 11.79 -0.25
CA ALA A 216 -10.99 11.90 -1.47
C ALA A 216 -12.02 10.76 -1.63
N ILE A 217 -11.83 9.65 -0.93
CA ILE A 217 -12.77 8.52 -0.90
C ILE A 217 -13.37 8.29 0.48
N ASN A 218 -13.36 9.30 1.35
CA ASN A 218 -13.86 9.26 2.72
C ASN A 218 -13.27 8.11 3.56
N LYS A 219 -11.98 7.82 3.37
CA LYS A 219 -11.22 6.83 4.14
C LYS A 219 -10.03 7.48 4.85
N PHE A 220 -9.43 6.70 5.74
CA PHE A 220 -8.22 7.09 6.48
C PHE A 220 -7.09 6.11 6.18
N GLN A 221 -5.87 6.63 6.13
CA GLN A 221 -4.68 5.84 5.83
C GLN A 221 -4.51 4.63 6.78
N PRO A 222 -4.35 3.40 6.25
CA PRO A 222 -3.68 2.21 6.77
C PRO A 222 -3.26 2.07 8.23
N PHE A 223 -2.29 2.90 8.50
CA PHE A 223 -1.14 2.62 9.32
C PHE A 223 -0.25 3.84 9.11
N ASN A 224 0.61 4.11 10.08
CA ASN A 224 1.57 5.18 9.94
C ASN A 224 2.80 4.61 9.21
N VAL A 225 3.43 5.45 8.38
CA VAL A 225 4.69 5.13 7.75
C VAL A 225 5.71 6.15 8.20
N ALA A 226 6.87 5.68 8.65
CA ALA A 226 8.01 6.53 8.95
C ALA A 226 9.22 6.08 8.15
N ILE A 227 9.96 7.01 7.56
CA ILE A 227 11.12 6.72 6.69
C ILE A 227 12.34 7.46 7.22
N SER A 228 13.44 6.73 7.38
CA SER A 228 14.75 7.27 7.75
C SER A 228 15.34 8.14 6.63
N SER A 229 15.97 9.26 6.98
CA SER A 229 16.60 10.18 6.02
C SER A 229 17.73 9.52 5.23
N ASN A 230 18.45 8.59 5.85
CA ASN A 230 19.45 7.75 5.17
C ASN A 230 18.85 6.91 4.02
N VAL A 231 17.62 6.43 4.18
CA VAL A 231 16.90 5.68 3.14
C VAL A 231 16.55 6.60 1.98
N LEU A 232 15.98 7.78 2.29
CA LEU A 232 15.61 8.77 1.27
C LEU A 232 16.82 9.22 0.46
N LEU A 233 17.94 9.50 1.14
CA LEU A 233 19.18 9.88 0.50
C LEU A 233 19.66 8.84 -0.52
N LEU A 234 19.63 7.55 -0.15
CA LEU A 234 20.09 6.48 -1.04
C LEU A 234 19.13 6.26 -2.23
N LEU A 235 17.82 6.33 -1.98
CA LEU A 235 16.80 6.24 -3.04
C LEU A 235 16.92 7.39 -4.04
N ASP A 236 17.08 8.60 -3.53
CA ASP A 236 17.20 9.81 -4.34
C ASP A 236 18.49 9.78 -5.14
N PHE A 237 19.61 9.41 -4.51
CA PHE A 237 20.89 9.25 -5.17
C PHE A 237 20.82 8.26 -6.33
N HIS A 238 20.29 7.04 -6.09
CA HIS A 238 20.16 6.01 -7.11
C HIS A 238 19.32 6.49 -8.30
N SER A 239 18.21 7.17 -8.03
CA SER A 239 17.29 7.70 -9.05
C SER A 239 17.92 8.80 -9.91
N HIS A 240 18.95 9.48 -9.43
CA HIS A 240 19.67 10.52 -10.17
C HIS A 240 20.79 9.97 -11.07
N LEU A 241 21.22 8.70 -10.89
CA LEU A 241 22.34 8.13 -11.63
C LEU A 241 22.02 7.74 -13.07
N THR A 242 20.78 7.36 -13.36
CA THR A 242 20.38 6.89 -14.68
C THR A 242 19.18 7.67 -15.21
N ARG A 243 19.02 7.65 -16.54
CA ARG A 243 17.83 8.15 -17.24
C ARG A 243 16.68 7.14 -17.26
N SER A 244 16.91 5.91 -16.80
CA SER A 244 15.94 4.81 -16.74
C SER A 244 15.28 4.70 -15.36
N GLU A 245 14.16 4.00 -15.27
CA GLU A 245 13.56 3.56 -13.99
C GLU A 245 14.58 2.73 -13.19
N VAL A 246 14.62 2.98 -11.88
CA VAL A 246 15.41 2.21 -10.92
C VAL A 246 14.48 1.40 -10.02
N VAL A 247 14.99 0.27 -9.52
CA VAL A 247 14.26 -0.62 -8.62
C VAL A 247 15.14 -1.00 -7.44
N GLY A 248 14.50 -1.42 -6.35
CA GLY A 248 15.17 -1.79 -5.12
C GLY A 248 14.20 -2.35 -4.08
N TYR A 249 14.75 -2.80 -2.97
CA TYR A 249 13.98 -3.27 -1.82
C TYR A 249 14.09 -2.27 -0.67
N LEU A 250 13.02 -2.17 0.12
CA LEU A 250 13.00 -1.40 1.36
C LEU A 250 12.94 -2.36 2.54
N GLY A 251 13.80 -2.12 3.54
CA GLY A 251 13.89 -2.90 4.77
C GLY A 251 13.49 -2.07 5.99
N GLY A 252 12.81 -2.70 6.94
CA GLY A 252 12.26 -1.99 8.09
C GLY A 252 11.64 -2.90 9.13
N ARG A 253 10.87 -2.31 10.03
CA ARG A 253 10.12 -3.02 11.08
C ARG A 253 8.65 -2.60 11.06
N TRP A 254 7.80 -3.53 11.47
CA TRP A 254 6.39 -3.30 11.72
C TRP A 254 6.11 -3.42 13.21
N ASP A 255 5.48 -2.39 13.78
CA ASP A 255 4.95 -2.43 15.14
C ASP A 255 3.43 -2.60 15.11
N THR A 256 2.97 -3.78 15.55
CA THR A 256 1.55 -4.14 15.59
C THR A 256 0.76 -3.31 16.61
N ASN A 257 1.38 -2.83 17.69
CA ASN A 257 0.69 -2.07 18.74
C ASN A 257 0.37 -0.66 18.28
N THR A 258 1.31 -0.01 17.58
CA THR A 258 1.16 1.37 17.08
C THR A 258 0.71 1.44 15.62
N GLN A 259 0.66 0.29 14.93
CA GLN A 259 0.42 0.20 13.49
C GLN A 259 1.38 1.08 12.68
N LEU A 260 2.66 1.07 13.06
CA LEU A 260 3.70 1.88 12.45
C LEU A 260 4.65 0.99 11.64
N LEU A 261 4.73 1.25 10.33
CA LEU A 261 5.79 0.74 9.48
C LEU A 261 6.95 1.74 9.51
N THR A 262 8.10 1.31 10.05
CA THR A 262 9.33 2.12 10.01
C THR A 262 10.29 1.56 8.98
N VAL A 263 10.56 2.32 7.92
CA VAL A 263 11.54 2.00 6.88
C VAL A 263 12.91 2.53 7.31
N LEU A 264 13.88 1.62 7.41
CA LEU A 264 15.19 1.89 8.02
C LEU A 264 16.36 1.63 7.07
N ARG A 265 16.15 0.87 5.98
CA ARG A 265 17.17 0.52 4.99
C ARG A 265 16.60 0.54 3.58
N ALA A 266 17.42 0.92 2.60
CA ALA A 266 17.17 0.70 1.19
C ALA A 266 18.25 -0.23 0.62
N PHE A 267 17.87 -1.06 -0.33
CA PHE A 267 18.74 -1.97 -1.06
C PHE A 267 18.52 -1.77 -2.56
N PRO A 268 19.24 -0.82 -3.17
CA PRO A 268 19.23 -0.59 -4.61
C PRO A 268 19.50 -1.87 -5.41
N CYS A 269 18.65 -2.17 -6.39
CA CYS A 269 18.94 -3.23 -7.35
C CYS A 269 19.80 -2.66 -8.49
N ARG A 270 20.98 -3.26 -8.67
CA ARG A 270 21.93 -2.93 -9.75
C ARG A 270 21.51 -3.61 -11.05
N SER A 271 20.42 -3.13 -11.63
CA SER A 271 19.85 -3.61 -12.89
C SER A 271 19.40 -2.42 -13.74
N ARG A 272 19.47 -2.56 -15.06
CA ARG A 272 19.00 -1.53 -16.01
C ARG A 272 17.72 -2.02 -16.68
N LEU A 273 16.63 -1.27 -16.50
CA LEU A 273 15.32 -1.64 -17.06
C LEU A 273 15.13 -1.17 -18.51
N GLY A 274 15.93 -0.20 -18.96
CA GLY A 274 15.97 0.23 -20.37
C GLY A 274 14.67 0.88 -20.85
N ASP A 275 13.85 1.37 -19.92
CA ASP A 275 12.61 2.07 -20.21
C ASP A 275 12.88 3.52 -20.62
N ALA A 276 11.96 4.09 -21.41
CA ALA A 276 12.14 5.41 -21.98
C ALA A 276 11.65 6.53 -21.03
N GLU A 277 12.58 7.44 -20.69
CA GLU A 277 12.44 8.90 -20.50
C GLU A 277 11.26 9.44 -19.66
N ALA A 278 10.64 8.66 -18.76
CA ALA A 278 9.43 9.10 -18.03
C ALA A 278 9.56 9.16 -16.49
N ALA A 279 10.45 8.38 -15.87
CA ALA A 279 10.59 8.35 -14.41
C ALA A 279 11.94 8.90 -13.98
N ARG A 280 12.04 10.23 -13.84
CA ARG A 280 13.31 10.88 -13.49
C ARG A 280 13.08 12.01 -12.51
N PRO A 281 14.06 12.33 -11.64
CA PRO A 281 14.10 13.61 -10.93
C PRO A 281 14.18 14.84 -11.84
N TYR A 282 14.55 14.63 -13.12
CA TYR A 282 14.88 15.67 -14.11
C TYR A 282 13.77 15.98 -15.13
N TYR A 283 12.55 15.46 -14.95
CA TYR A 283 11.45 15.76 -15.86
C TYR A 283 11.11 17.25 -15.87
N HIS A 284 10.64 17.76 -17.02
CA HIS A 284 10.38 19.20 -17.22
C HIS A 284 9.36 19.82 -16.25
N GLY A 285 8.56 19.01 -15.54
CA GLY A 285 7.58 19.48 -14.56
C GLY A 285 8.15 19.70 -13.15
N ASN A 286 9.42 19.43 -12.90
CA ASN A 286 10.10 19.76 -11.64
C ASN A 286 11.12 20.88 -11.86
N PRO A 287 10.75 22.16 -11.62
CA PRO A 287 11.68 23.28 -11.75
C PRO A 287 12.64 23.41 -10.55
N GLY A 288 12.38 22.69 -9.45
CA GLY A 288 13.17 22.74 -8.23
C GLY A 288 14.36 21.77 -8.23
N VAL A 289 15.33 22.06 -7.36
CA VAL A 289 16.46 21.13 -7.13
C VAL A 289 16.01 19.89 -6.36
N GLU A 290 15.04 20.05 -5.45
CA GLU A 290 14.51 18.98 -4.63
C GLU A 290 13.70 17.98 -5.46
N SER A 291 13.87 16.71 -5.13
CA SER A 291 13.12 15.62 -5.75
C SER A 291 11.96 15.21 -4.87
N LYS A 292 10.81 14.94 -5.49
CA LYS A 292 9.62 14.49 -4.77
C LYS A 292 9.64 12.97 -4.63
N ILE A 293 9.78 12.50 -3.39
CA ILE A 293 9.63 11.08 -3.05
C ILE A 293 8.23 10.89 -2.44
N ALA A 294 7.33 10.27 -3.22
CA ALA A 294 5.95 10.02 -2.81
C ALA A 294 5.65 8.51 -2.86
N PRO A 295 5.59 7.83 -1.70
CA PRO A 295 5.17 6.44 -1.66
C PRO A 295 3.65 6.34 -1.82
N PHE A 296 3.20 5.22 -2.38
CA PHE A 296 1.78 4.91 -2.48
C PHE A 296 1.50 3.48 -2.01
N TRP A 297 0.26 3.23 -1.61
CA TRP A 297 -0.25 1.94 -1.20
C TRP A 297 -1.39 1.51 -2.12
N VAL A 298 -1.28 0.32 -2.73
CA VAL A 298 -2.38 -0.22 -3.52
C VAL A 298 -3.41 -0.85 -2.59
N MET A 299 -4.52 -0.14 -2.38
CA MET A 299 -5.66 -0.70 -1.67
C MET A 299 -6.34 -1.79 -2.51
N PRO A 300 -6.82 -2.87 -1.88
CA PRO A 300 -7.58 -3.89 -2.59
C PRO A 300 -8.88 -3.29 -3.16
N PRO A 301 -9.42 -3.88 -4.24
CA PRO A 301 -10.72 -3.50 -4.78
C PRO A 301 -11.83 -3.54 -3.72
N PRO A 302 -12.90 -2.72 -3.86
CA PRO A 302 -14.06 -2.78 -2.99
C PRO A 302 -14.70 -4.19 -2.95
N GLU A 303 -15.27 -4.59 -1.81
CA GLU A 303 -15.91 -5.93 -1.69
C GLU A 303 -17.04 -6.13 -2.71
N GLN A 304 -17.72 -5.06 -3.13
CA GLN A 304 -18.79 -5.09 -4.14
C GLN A 304 -18.28 -5.28 -5.57
N ARG A 305 -17.01 -4.93 -5.84
CA ARG A 305 -16.39 -4.99 -7.18
C ARG A 305 -15.02 -5.68 -7.10
N PRO A 306 -14.99 -6.99 -6.77
CA PRO A 306 -13.74 -7.73 -6.53
C PRO A 306 -12.88 -7.89 -7.79
N ASN A 307 -13.47 -7.74 -8.96
CA ASN A 307 -12.80 -7.88 -10.25
C ASN A 307 -12.17 -6.56 -10.74
N ASP A 308 -12.30 -5.45 -10.01
CA ASP A 308 -11.65 -4.18 -10.36
C ASP A 308 -10.14 -4.22 -10.06
N TYR A 309 -9.40 -3.23 -10.57
CA TYR A 309 -8.02 -3.01 -10.15
C TYR A 309 -7.97 -2.44 -8.72
N GLY A 310 -6.86 -2.68 -8.01
CA GLY A 310 -6.60 -2.01 -6.74
C GLY A 310 -6.43 -0.50 -6.93
N ILE A 311 -6.74 0.27 -5.89
CA ILE A 311 -6.68 1.73 -5.93
C ILE A 311 -5.29 2.19 -5.43
N PRO A 312 -4.47 2.87 -6.24
CA PRO A 312 -3.22 3.45 -5.76
C PRO A 312 -3.54 4.65 -4.85
N MET A 313 -3.23 4.52 -3.57
CA MET A 313 -3.49 5.54 -2.57
C MET A 313 -2.21 6.24 -2.18
N ASP A 314 -2.23 7.58 -2.20
CA ASP A 314 -1.12 8.38 -1.68
C ASP A 314 -0.92 8.12 -0.18
N VAL A 315 0.32 7.99 0.26
CA VAL A 315 0.68 7.65 1.64
C VAL A 315 1.41 8.81 2.30
N GLU A 316 0.80 9.35 3.35
CA GLU A 316 1.45 10.30 4.23
C GLU A 316 2.53 9.61 5.06
N VAL A 317 3.71 10.23 5.09
CA VAL A 317 4.89 9.70 5.76
C VAL A 317 5.45 10.69 6.79
N ALA A 318 5.93 10.15 7.90
CA ALA A 318 6.77 10.87 8.84
C ALA A 318 8.25 10.66 8.51
N TYR A 319 9.05 11.72 8.53
CA TYR A 319 10.47 11.62 8.27
C TYR A 319 11.25 11.49 9.58
N ILE A 320 12.10 10.46 9.65
CA ILE A 320 13.02 10.24 10.77
C ILE A 320 14.37 10.78 10.34
N GLN A 321 14.77 11.91 10.90
CA GLN A 321 16.09 12.47 10.65
C GLN A 321 17.16 11.63 11.36
N ASP A 322 18.03 10.99 10.59
CA ASP A 322 19.20 10.30 11.13
C ASP A 322 20.25 11.30 11.60
N GLY A 323 20.97 10.94 12.67
CA GLY A 323 22.05 11.76 13.22
C GLY A 323 23.33 11.74 12.38
N PHE A 324 23.55 10.70 11.58
CA PHE A 324 24.74 10.48 10.78
C PHE A 324 24.46 9.55 9.58
N LEU A 325 25.30 9.64 8.55
CA LEU A 325 25.29 8.67 7.43
C LEU A 325 25.97 7.39 7.89
N THR A 326 25.31 6.25 7.70
CA THR A 326 25.92 4.95 8.02
C THR A 326 26.93 4.56 6.95
N ASN A 327 27.97 3.80 7.34
CA ASN A 327 28.94 3.24 6.39
C ASN A 327 28.25 2.36 5.33
N ASP A 328 27.19 1.65 5.70
CA ASP A 328 26.41 0.84 4.75
C ASP A 328 25.84 1.68 3.61
N VAL A 329 25.30 2.87 3.90
CA VAL A 329 24.76 3.78 2.88
C VAL A 329 25.87 4.29 1.95
N LEU A 330 27.00 4.72 2.52
CA LEU A 330 28.13 5.20 1.74
C LEU A 330 28.73 4.10 0.85
N GLN A 331 28.78 2.87 1.35
CA GLN A 331 29.21 1.70 0.60
C GLN A 331 28.25 1.40 -0.56
N GLU A 332 26.94 1.43 -0.34
CA GLU A 332 25.93 1.25 -1.40
C GLU A 332 26.03 2.35 -2.45
N MET A 333 26.21 3.62 -2.05
CA MET A 333 26.43 4.72 -3.01
C MET A 333 27.68 4.45 -3.87
N THR A 334 28.78 4.00 -3.27
CA THR A 334 30.02 3.68 -4.01
C THR A 334 29.81 2.53 -4.99
N LEU A 335 29.11 1.47 -4.57
CA LEU A 335 28.78 0.34 -5.44
C LEU A 335 27.87 0.72 -6.61
N LEU A 336 26.96 1.69 -6.39
CA LEU A 336 26.12 2.24 -7.44
C LEU A 336 26.92 3.05 -8.46
N VAL A 337 27.85 3.91 -8.01
CA VAL A 337 28.74 4.65 -8.92
C VAL A 337 29.52 3.69 -9.81
N GLU A 338 30.12 2.65 -9.22
CA GLU A 338 30.89 1.67 -9.99
C GLU A 338 30.02 0.88 -10.97
N PHE A 339 28.79 0.52 -10.57
CA PHE A 339 27.86 -0.20 -11.44
C PHE A 339 27.44 0.60 -12.68
N TYR A 340 27.15 1.91 -12.52
CA TYR A 340 26.71 2.76 -13.62
C TYR A 340 27.86 3.35 -14.44
N LYS A 341 29.11 3.17 -14.01
CA LYS A 341 30.28 3.69 -14.70
C LYS A 341 30.34 3.19 -16.15
N GLY A 342 30.38 4.12 -17.11
CA GLY A 342 30.38 3.80 -18.53
C GLY A 342 29.05 3.26 -19.07
N ALA A 343 27.98 3.27 -18.28
CA ALA A 343 26.65 2.90 -18.76
C ALA A 343 26.13 3.96 -19.75
N PRO A 344 25.50 3.58 -20.87
CA PRO A 344 25.00 4.51 -21.88
C PRO A 344 23.84 5.38 -21.38
N ASP A 345 23.15 4.92 -20.34
CA ASP A 345 22.04 5.58 -19.68
C ASP A 345 22.45 6.37 -18.42
N LEU A 346 23.74 6.40 -18.08
CA LEU A 346 24.27 7.24 -17.01
C LEU A 346 23.98 8.72 -17.29
N VAL A 347 23.54 9.42 -16.26
CA VAL A 347 23.33 10.87 -16.33
C VAL A 347 24.68 11.58 -16.48
N LYS A 348 24.75 12.50 -17.44
CA LYS A 348 25.93 13.29 -17.71
C LYS A 348 26.01 14.46 -16.74
N PHE A 349 26.66 14.23 -15.60
CA PHE A 349 26.65 15.14 -14.45
C PHE A 349 27.27 16.52 -14.72
N GLN A 350 28.11 16.64 -15.75
CA GLN A 350 28.73 17.89 -16.16
C GLN A 350 27.88 18.72 -17.13
N GLU A 351 26.83 18.16 -17.72
CA GLU A 351 25.92 18.89 -18.61
C GLU A 351 24.99 19.81 -17.80
N LEU A 352 24.49 20.88 -18.45
CA LEU A 352 23.49 21.77 -17.87
C LEU A 352 22.13 21.08 -17.80
N TRP A 353 21.51 21.15 -16.61
CA TRP A 353 20.13 20.75 -16.38
C TRP A 353 19.17 21.93 -16.49
N SER A 354 19.56 23.08 -15.96
CA SER A 354 18.86 24.37 -16.08
C SER A 354 19.82 25.46 -16.57
N GLN A 355 19.37 26.73 -16.67
CA GLN A 355 20.16 27.82 -17.25
C GLN A 355 21.57 27.93 -16.66
N ASP A 356 21.69 27.81 -15.33
CA ASP A 356 22.94 28.04 -14.61
C ASP A 356 23.35 26.86 -13.70
N GLN A 357 22.68 25.71 -13.78
CA GLN A 357 22.94 24.56 -12.91
C GLN A 357 23.16 23.28 -13.69
N THR A 358 24.19 22.54 -13.31
CA THR A 358 24.47 21.20 -13.85
C THR A 358 23.55 20.14 -13.26
N TYR A 359 23.50 18.97 -13.91
CA TYR A 359 22.86 17.78 -13.33
C TYR A 359 23.46 17.42 -11.96
N LEU A 360 24.77 17.65 -11.76
CA LEU A 360 25.41 17.45 -10.46
C LEU A 360 24.93 18.45 -9.41
N ASP A 361 24.77 19.72 -9.77
CA ASP A 361 24.29 20.75 -8.83
C ASP A 361 22.88 20.42 -8.35
N LYS A 362 22.02 19.96 -9.27
CA LYS A 362 20.70 19.45 -8.88
C LYS A 362 20.80 18.24 -7.95
N LEU A 363 21.63 17.25 -8.27
CA LEU A 363 21.82 16.08 -7.40
C LEU A 363 22.23 16.52 -5.99
N LYS A 364 23.25 17.38 -5.87
CA LYS A 364 23.71 17.91 -4.58
C LYS A 364 22.59 18.64 -3.83
N GLY A 365 21.84 19.50 -4.53
CA GLY A 365 20.71 20.22 -3.95
C GLY A 365 19.60 19.30 -3.47
N SER A 366 19.26 18.25 -4.23
CA SER A 366 18.25 17.25 -3.87
C SER A 366 18.66 16.49 -2.61
N LEU A 367 19.89 15.98 -2.56
CA LEU A 367 20.39 15.19 -1.43
C LEU A 367 20.56 16.02 -0.15
N ALA A 368 20.82 17.32 -0.25
CA ALA A 368 21.01 18.19 0.91
C ALA A 368 19.79 18.17 1.86
N SER A 369 18.58 17.99 1.33
CA SER A 369 17.34 17.87 2.11
C SER A 369 17.27 16.58 2.95
N HIS A 370 18.08 15.58 2.63
CA HIS A 370 18.10 14.27 3.27
C HIS A 370 19.39 14.01 4.08
N THR A 371 20.45 14.81 3.85
CA THR A 371 21.70 14.68 4.60
C THR A 371 21.53 15.02 6.09
N PRO A 372 22.13 14.23 7.01
CA PRO A 372 22.23 14.59 8.42
C PRO A 372 22.94 15.92 8.67
N LYS A 373 22.73 16.49 9.86
CA LYS A 373 23.34 17.77 10.27
C LYS A 373 24.83 17.64 10.64
N ASP A 374 25.26 16.47 11.07
CA ASP A 374 26.69 16.19 11.27
C ASP A 374 27.40 16.23 9.91
N GLN A 375 28.56 16.89 9.81
CA GLN A 375 29.29 17.05 8.55
C GLN A 375 30.50 16.09 8.45
N SER A 376 30.62 15.14 9.38
CA SER A 376 31.71 14.16 9.40
C SER A 376 31.90 13.39 8.08
N PHE A 377 30.84 13.22 7.29
CA PHE A 377 30.82 12.49 6.01
C PHE A 377 30.94 13.38 4.76
N THR A 378 30.99 14.72 4.90
CA THR A 378 31.00 15.64 3.76
C THR A 378 32.16 15.36 2.80
N HIS A 379 33.34 15.02 3.35
CA HIS A 379 34.50 14.67 2.55
C HIS A 379 34.28 13.41 1.68
N ILE A 380 33.58 12.41 2.20
CA ILE A 380 33.28 11.16 1.47
C ILE A 380 32.25 11.43 0.36
N LEU A 381 31.22 12.22 0.65
CA LEU A 381 30.25 12.63 -0.38
C LEU A 381 30.92 13.41 -1.51
N GLU A 382 31.85 14.32 -1.20
CA GLU A 382 32.60 15.04 -2.24
C GLU A 382 33.52 14.12 -3.07
N GLN A 383 34.07 13.06 -2.47
CA GLN A 383 34.77 12.01 -3.22
C GLN A 383 33.81 11.28 -4.18
N ILE A 384 32.62 10.89 -3.70
CA ILE A 384 31.59 10.24 -4.54
C ILE A 384 31.18 11.16 -5.70
N TYR A 385 30.95 12.45 -5.44
CA TYR A 385 30.63 13.42 -6.50
C TYR A 385 31.76 13.59 -7.50
N SER A 386 33.01 13.55 -7.05
CA SER A 386 34.18 13.60 -7.93
C SER A 386 34.26 12.34 -8.81
N LEU A 387 33.97 11.16 -8.26
CA LEU A 387 33.89 9.91 -9.04
C LEU A 387 32.79 9.96 -10.09
N LEU A 388 31.62 10.54 -9.78
CA LEU A 388 30.54 10.72 -10.75
C LEU A 388 30.96 11.60 -11.93
N LYS A 389 31.65 12.72 -11.67
CA LYS A 389 32.17 13.58 -12.75
C LYS A 389 33.12 12.85 -13.69
N LEU A 390 33.97 11.97 -13.14
CA LEU A 390 34.93 11.18 -13.92
C LEU A 390 34.28 10.03 -14.68
N SER A 391 33.11 9.57 -14.24
CA SER A 391 32.42 8.41 -14.80
C SER A 391 31.42 8.77 -15.91
N SER A 392 31.03 10.04 -16.00
CA SER A 392 29.94 10.56 -16.84
C SER A 392 30.39 11.25 -18.12
#